data_AF-A0A352ISJ9-F1
#
_entry.id   AF-A0A352ISJ9-F1
#
_cell.length_a   1.000
_cell.length_b   1.000
_cell.length_c   1.000
_cell.angle_alpha   90.00
_cell.angle_beta   90.00
_cell.angle_gamma   90.00
#
_symmetry.space_group_name_H-M   'P 1'
#
loop_
_entity.id
_entity.type
_entity.pdbx_description
1 polymer ?
#
loop_
_entity_poly.entity_id
_entity_poly.type
_entity_poly.pdbx_seq_one_letter_code
_entity_poly.pdbx_strand_id
1 'polypeptide(L)'
;DATTTVADKRIKRRPAPSTESVRGRLGRSLPIKLNTTHAPSSFNDLTVVVRGSVPRTSVTSASQTYLGGRVGSGAGAAYVKGLGTGAGPVPQAPGSKLRPGDIVTMRSPDAAIDGEDTRPELKITGAARVVMLLGNGAVVADEQVQDRQIAVPKHTATIAVQASGGGDGRATGLRIVGWHDQSRLVRLTGRSALGAGCVLSLNGTAGRASVGWHLGQNVVRGAAAVSTRFDHTVTCVGVILKAGEGRSASDVEIELHGARHLRQPVQPVVVQAGARSVLLFEINSLAGYSGVSVRALQGGAREIAGMIGAVASAEAMAELIAEKGLPATVSRLRAVGGSNCEIEWVPAQDD
;
A
#
# COMPACT_ATOMS: atom_id res chain seq x y z
N ASP A 1 31.48 -14.03 -56.10
CA ASP A 1 32.60 -13.41 -55.37
C ASP A 1 32.57 -11.90 -55.45
N ALA A 2 32.29 -11.27 -54.32
CA ALA A 2 32.40 -9.82 -54.14
C ALA A 2 33.27 -9.57 -52.90
N THR A 3 34.58 -9.51 -53.14
CA THR A 3 35.60 -9.12 -52.15
C THR A 3 35.66 -7.59 -52.10
N THR A 4 35.18 -6.99 -51.02
CA THR A 4 35.43 -5.58 -50.70
C THR A 4 36.68 -5.45 -49.85
N THR A 5 37.82 -5.26 -50.50
CA THR A 5 39.07 -4.83 -49.85
C THR A 5 39.05 -3.31 -49.69
N VAL A 6 38.91 -2.82 -48.45
CA VAL A 6 39.29 -1.44 -48.11
C VAL A 6 40.69 -1.48 -47.51
N ALA A 7 41.68 -1.29 -48.36
CA ALA A 7 43.09 -1.14 -47.99
C ALA A 7 43.40 0.35 -47.79
N ASP A 8 43.06 0.90 -46.62
CA ASP A 8 43.59 2.21 -46.21
C ASP A 8 44.44 2.04 -44.94
N LYS A 9 45.77 2.13 -45.11
CA LYS A 9 46.78 1.93 -44.06
C LYS A 9 46.91 3.15 -43.12
N ARG A 10 46.11 4.21 -43.30
CA ARG A 10 46.20 5.44 -42.48
C ARG A 10 45.21 5.51 -41.31
N ILE A 11 44.20 4.65 -41.26
CA ILE A 11 43.24 4.65 -40.15
C ILE A 11 43.76 3.72 -39.03
N LYS A 12 44.21 4.31 -37.93
CA LYS A 12 44.69 3.58 -36.75
C LYS A 12 43.51 2.80 -36.12
N ARG A 13 43.37 1.51 -36.45
CA ARG A 13 42.34 0.63 -35.87
C ARG A 13 42.50 0.58 -34.36
N ARG A 14 41.53 1.12 -33.62
CA ARG A 14 41.39 0.85 -32.18
C ARG A 14 40.40 -0.30 -32.01
N PRO A 15 40.74 -1.40 -31.34
CA PRO A 15 39.77 -2.41 -30.99
C PRO A 15 38.66 -1.79 -30.14
N ALA A 16 37.42 -2.28 -30.30
CA ALA A 16 36.30 -1.85 -29.48
C ALA A 16 36.64 -2.07 -27.99
N PRO A 17 36.29 -1.14 -27.08
CA PRO A 17 36.59 -1.31 -25.67
C PRO A 17 35.94 -2.59 -25.13
N SER A 18 36.74 -3.46 -24.51
CA SER A 18 36.19 -4.58 -23.76
C SER A 18 35.53 -4.08 -22.46
N THR A 19 34.60 -4.85 -21.91
CA THR A 19 34.02 -4.59 -20.58
C THR A 19 35.11 -4.51 -19.50
N GLU A 20 36.23 -5.19 -19.70
CA GLU A 20 37.41 -5.15 -18.85
C GLU A 20 38.18 -3.82 -18.96
N SER A 21 38.28 -3.24 -20.16
CA SER A 21 38.82 -1.89 -20.38
C SER A 21 38.00 -0.80 -19.68
N VAL A 22 36.68 -1.00 -19.53
CA VAL A 22 35.81 -0.07 -18.79
C VAL A 22 36.04 -0.23 -17.28
N ARG A 23 36.21 -1.47 -16.82
CA ARG A 23 36.48 -1.78 -15.40
C ARG A 23 37.82 -1.20 -14.92
N GLY A 24 38.86 -1.22 -15.76
CA GLY A 24 40.17 -0.64 -15.43
C GLY A 24 40.22 0.90 -15.43
N ARG A 25 39.30 1.57 -16.16
CA ARG A 25 39.20 3.04 -16.18
C ARG A 25 38.32 3.62 -15.07
N LEU A 26 37.42 2.83 -14.51
CA LEU A 26 36.76 3.14 -13.24
C LEU A 26 37.77 2.90 -12.12
N GLY A 27 38.67 3.88 -11.94
CA GLY A 27 39.66 3.89 -10.87
C GLY A 27 39.01 3.57 -9.51
N ARG A 28 39.78 2.87 -8.65
CA ARG A 28 39.45 2.47 -7.28
C ARG A 28 38.20 3.16 -6.75
N SER A 29 37.08 2.43 -6.65
CA SER A 29 35.88 2.94 -6.00
C SER A 29 36.24 3.29 -4.56
N LEU A 30 36.53 4.56 -4.30
CA LEU A 30 36.63 5.06 -2.93
C LEU A 30 35.21 4.96 -2.37
N PRO A 31 35.00 4.27 -1.24
CA PRO A 31 33.72 4.32 -0.55
C PRO A 31 33.56 5.74 0.01
N ILE A 32 33.03 6.64 -0.81
CA ILE A 32 32.65 7.98 -0.36
C ILE A 32 31.42 7.80 0.53
N LYS A 33 31.65 7.82 1.84
CA LYS A 33 30.58 7.96 2.83
C LYS A 33 30.33 9.45 3.00
N LEU A 34 29.30 9.96 2.34
CA LEU A 34 28.82 11.33 2.51
C LEU A 34 28.09 11.42 3.86
N ASN A 35 28.79 11.87 4.91
CA ASN A 35 28.14 12.20 6.18
C ASN A 35 27.53 13.60 6.05
N THR A 36 26.24 13.68 5.71
CA THR A 36 25.49 14.93 5.74
C THR A 36 25.12 15.26 7.18
N THR A 37 25.77 16.26 7.78
CA THR A 37 25.30 16.89 9.02
C THR A 37 24.19 17.89 8.68
N HIS A 38 23.02 17.72 9.31
CA HIS A 38 21.82 18.52 9.05
C HIS A 38 21.89 19.89 9.76
N ALA A 39 21.38 20.94 9.10
CA ALA A 39 21.04 22.21 9.76
C ALA A 39 19.66 22.08 10.45
N PRO A 40 19.43 22.76 11.59
CA PRO A 40 18.24 22.57 12.43
C PRO A 40 16.92 22.92 11.70
N SER A 41 15.86 22.17 11.99
CA SER A 41 14.48 22.46 11.58
C SER A 41 13.94 23.67 12.33
N SER A 42 13.18 24.55 11.65
CA SER A 42 12.56 25.74 12.25
C SER A 42 11.03 25.60 12.33
N PHE A 43 10.45 26.01 13.46
CA PHE A 43 9.01 26.15 13.67
C PHE A 43 8.60 27.62 13.50
N ASN A 44 7.52 27.88 12.78
CA ASN A 44 6.81 29.16 12.79
C ASN A 44 5.30 28.83 12.80
N ASP A 45 4.50 29.61 13.55
CA ASP A 45 3.21 29.31 14.19
C ASP A 45 2.12 28.49 13.44
N LEU A 46 2.27 28.13 12.16
CA LEU A 46 1.39 27.23 11.41
C LEU A 46 2.10 26.40 10.29
N THR A 47 3.43 26.43 10.21
CA THR A 47 4.20 25.78 9.14
C THR A 47 5.48 25.18 9.69
N VAL A 48 5.64 23.86 9.51
CA VAL A 48 6.85 23.12 9.89
C VAL A 48 7.66 22.80 8.65
N VAL A 49 8.92 23.25 8.58
CA VAL A 49 9.82 23.01 7.43
C VAL A 49 10.80 21.89 7.77
N VAL A 50 10.63 20.74 7.11
CA VAL A 50 11.42 19.53 7.31
C VAL A 50 12.52 19.44 6.25
N ARG A 51 13.78 19.51 6.68
CA ARG A 51 14.96 19.34 5.82
C ARG A 51 15.74 18.08 6.23
N GLY A 52 15.29 16.92 5.73
CA GLY A 52 15.92 15.62 5.97
C GLY A 52 16.02 14.76 4.71
N SER A 53 17.10 14.01 4.57
CA SER A 53 17.27 13.05 3.46
C SER A 53 16.28 11.89 3.58
N VAL A 54 15.68 11.51 2.47
CA VAL A 54 14.73 10.37 2.37
C VAL A 54 15.44 9.06 2.74
N PRO A 55 15.07 8.38 3.85
CA PRO A 55 15.59 7.05 4.13
C PRO A 55 15.06 6.07 3.07
N ARG A 56 15.95 5.30 2.44
CA ARG A 56 15.57 4.23 1.51
C ARG A 56 14.96 3.07 2.30
N THR A 57 13.73 2.70 1.94
CA THR A 57 13.00 1.54 2.48
C THR A 57 13.49 0.24 1.86
N SER A 58 14.74 -0.16 2.11
CA SER A 58 15.20 -1.52 1.78
C SER A 58 15.06 -2.41 3.02
N VAL A 59 14.09 -3.33 2.99
CA VAL A 59 14.03 -4.45 3.94
C VAL A 59 14.46 -5.71 3.20
N THR A 60 15.32 -6.48 3.85
CA THR A 60 15.78 -7.82 3.48
C THR A 60 14.62 -8.82 3.53
N SER A 61 14.48 -9.66 2.50
CA SER A 61 13.36 -10.58 2.16
C SER A 61 12.23 -9.94 1.33
N ALA A 62 12.03 -10.50 0.13
CA ALA A 62 11.05 -10.03 -0.83
C ALA A 62 9.68 -10.66 -0.51
N SER A 63 8.77 -9.90 0.11
CA SER A 63 7.36 -10.29 0.20
C SER A 63 6.83 -10.72 -1.17
N GLN A 64 6.17 -11.86 -1.23
CA GLN A 64 5.66 -12.45 -2.46
C GLN A 64 4.15 -12.15 -2.61
N THR A 65 3.69 -12.18 -3.86
CA THR A 65 2.27 -12.12 -4.20
C THR A 65 1.89 -13.44 -4.83
N TYR A 66 0.84 -14.06 -4.31
CA TYR A 66 0.26 -15.26 -4.90
C TYR A 66 -1.14 -14.94 -5.43
N LEU A 67 -1.33 -15.18 -6.72
CA LEU A 67 -2.64 -15.07 -7.36
C LEU A 67 -3.30 -16.46 -7.30
N GLY A 68 -4.25 -16.65 -6.38
CA GLY A 68 -4.90 -17.95 -6.16
C GLY A 68 -5.89 -18.37 -7.26
N GLY A 69 -5.98 -17.63 -8.37
CA GLY A 69 -6.96 -17.92 -9.42
C GLY A 69 -8.41 -17.72 -8.96
N ARG A 70 -9.35 -18.42 -9.61
CA ARG A 70 -10.77 -18.43 -9.23
C ARG A 70 -10.96 -19.32 -8.00
N VAL A 71 -11.84 -18.94 -7.08
CA VAL A 71 -12.30 -19.84 -6.00
C VAL A 71 -12.85 -21.12 -6.65
N GLY A 72 -12.41 -22.28 -6.17
CA GLY A 72 -12.73 -23.59 -6.76
C GLY A 72 -11.78 -24.06 -7.87
N SER A 73 -10.82 -23.24 -8.32
CA SER A 73 -9.78 -23.67 -9.26
C SER A 73 -8.57 -24.30 -8.54
N GLY A 74 -7.98 -25.35 -9.13
CA GLY A 74 -6.83 -26.06 -8.54
C GLY A 74 -5.57 -25.20 -8.34
N ALA A 75 -5.45 -24.05 -9.03
CA ALA A 75 -4.33 -23.13 -8.86
C ALA A 75 -4.28 -22.45 -7.47
N GLY A 76 -5.43 -22.32 -6.80
CA GLY A 76 -5.53 -21.76 -5.44
C GLY A 76 -5.27 -22.77 -4.33
N ALA A 77 -5.42 -24.06 -4.61
CA ALA A 77 -5.29 -25.17 -3.66
C ALA A 77 -3.89 -25.25 -3.03
N ALA A 78 -2.87 -24.75 -3.73
CA ALA A 78 -1.49 -24.68 -3.24
C ALA A 78 -1.29 -23.71 -2.06
N TYR A 79 -2.18 -22.71 -1.91
CA TYR A 79 -2.02 -21.61 -0.95
C TYR A 79 -3.17 -21.50 0.05
N VAL A 80 -4.35 -21.98 -0.32
CA VAL A 80 -5.54 -21.99 0.55
C VAL A 80 -6.06 -23.42 0.62
N LYS A 81 -6.01 -23.99 1.81
CA LYS A 81 -6.51 -25.35 2.07
C LYS A 81 -8.01 -25.39 1.83
N GLY A 82 -8.54 -26.49 1.27
CA GLY A 82 -9.98 -26.67 1.05
C GLY A 82 -10.51 -26.10 -0.27
N LEU A 83 -9.72 -25.37 -1.05
CA LEU A 83 -10.07 -25.02 -2.43
C LEU A 83 -9.77 -26.20 -3.38
N GLY A 84 -10.76 -26.66 -4.17
CA GLY A 84 -10.55 -27.62 -5.27
C GLY A 84 -11.16 -29.01 -5.12
N THR A 85 -12.23 -29.20 -4.33
CA THR A 85 -12.87 -30.51 -4.08
C THR A 85 -13.70 -31.10 -5.23
N GLY A 86 -13.58 -30.56 -6.45
CA GLY A 86 -14.19 -31.15 -7.65
C GLY A 86 -13.40 -32.36 -8.16
N ALA A 87 -13.82 -33.56 -7.75
CA ALA A 87 -13.48 -34.89 -8.30
C ALA A 87 -11.99 -35.23 -8.52
N GLY A 88 -11.36 -35.83 -7.51
CA GLY A 88 -10.11 -36.59 -7.64
C GLY A 88 -9.18 -36.46 -6.43
N PRO A 89 -8.21 -37.38 -6.21
CA PRO A 89 -7.20 -37.23 -5.18
C PRO A 89 -6.29 -36.06 -5.57
N VAL A 90 -6.60 -34.87 -5.07
CA VAL A 90 -5.76 -33.69 -5.23
C VAL A 90 -4.58 -33.83 -4.26
N PRO A 91 -3.32 -33.65 -4.70
CA PRO A 91 -2.19 -33.64 -3.79
C PRO A 91 -2.42 -32.57 -2.72
N GLN A 92 -2.41 -32.97 -1.44
CA GLN A 92 -2.36 -32.01 -0.34
C GLN A 92 -1.11 -31.13 -0.54
N ALA A 93 -1.32 -29.83 -0.66
CA ALA A 93 -0.23 -28.87 -0.75
C ALA A 93 0.59 -28.95 0.55
N PRO A 94 1.92 -29.21 0.50
CA PRO A 94 2.75 -29.35 1.71
C PRO A 94 2.95 -28.08 2.55
N GLY A 95 2.19 -27.00 2.32
CA GLY A 95 2.28 -25.81 3.14
C GLY A 95 1.45 -24.63 2.64
N SER A 96 0.19 -24.55 3.07
CA SER A 96 -0.65 -23.34 3.02
C SER A 96 -0.16 -22.24 3.98
N LYS A 97 1.16 -22.16 4.23
CA LYS A 97 1.80 -21.26 5.17
C LYS A 97 2.30 -20.02 4.44
N LEU A 98 1.59 -18.92 4.63
CA LEU A 98 2.02 -17.59 4.21
C LEU A 98 3.02 -17.03 5.21
N ARG A 99 4.14 -16.52 4.70
CA ARG A 99 5.10 -15.80 5.54
C ARG A 99 4.57 -14.40 5.86
N PRO A 100 5.02 -13.79 6.98
CA PRO A 100 4.76 -12.37 7.23
C PRO A 100 5.03 -11.48 6.01
N GLY A 101 4.04 -10.69 5.65
CA GLY A 101 4.05 -9.80 4.48
C GLY A 101 3.65 -10.47 3.15
N ASP A 102 3.47 -11.78 3.08
CA ASP A 102 2.89 -12.42 1.89
C ASP A 102 1.39 -12.10 1.78
N ILE A 103 0.90 -12.07 0.54
CA ILE A 103 -0.51 -11.78 0.24
C ILE A 103 -1.07 -12.79 -0.74
N VAL A 104 -2.27 -13.27 -0.44
CA VAL A 104 -3.11 -14.09 -1.31
C VAL A 104 -4.34 -13.30 -1.68
N THR A 105 -4.68 -13.30 -2.96
CA THR A 105 -5.96 -12.78 -3.45
C THR A 105 -6.74 -13.88 -4.15
N MET A 106 -8.03 -13.99 -3.81
CA MET A 106 -8.99 -14.91 -4.40
C MET A 106 -10.10 -14.12 -5.08
N ARG A 107 -10.63 -14.66 -6.18
CA ARG A 107 -11.76 -14.06 -6.91
C ARG A 107 -12.95 -14.99 -6.98
N SER A 108 -14.12 -14.46 -6.66
CA SER A 108 -15.41 -15.14 -6.82
C SER A 108 -16.04 -14.66 -8.12
N PRO A 109 -16.09 -15.50 -9.18
CA PRO A 109 -16.60 -15.09 -10.49
C PRO A 109 -18.09 -14.73 -10.47
N ASP A 110 -18.88 -15.40 -9.64
CA ASP A 110 -20.35 -15.30 -9.64
C ASP A 110 -20.90 -14.43 -8.49
N ALA A 111 -20.08 -13.51 -7.96
CA ALA A 111 -20.45 -12.65 -6.85
C ALA A 111 -21.72 -11.81 -7.10
N ALA A 112 -22.03 -11.48 -8.37
CA ALA A 112 -23.24 -10.72 -8.70
C ALA A 112 -24.54 -11.47 -8.37
N ILE A 113 -24.51 -12.80 -8.34
CA ILE A 113 -25.67 -13.66 -8.08
C ILE A 113 -25.56 -14.41 -6.73
N ASP A 114 -24.49 -14.17 -5.97
CA ASP A 114 -24.26 -14.72 -4.63
C ASP A 114 -25.21 -14.11 -3.58
N GLY A 115 -26.42 -14.67 -3.48
CA GLY A 115 -27.49 -14.20 -2.60
C GLY A 115 -27.87 -15.13 -1.44
N GLU A 116 -27.32 -16.35 -1.38
CA GLU A 116 -27.70 -17.38 -0.41
C GLU A 116 -27.29 -17.03 1.03
N ASP A 117 -28.12 -17.44 1.99
CA ASP A 117 -27.92 -17.20 3.43
C ASP A 117 -26.87 -18.12 4.05
N THR A 118 -26.76 -19.37 3.57
CA THR A 118 -25.69 -20.28 4.00
C THR A 118 -24.35 -19.77 3.45
N ARG A 119 -23.43 -19.38 4.34
CA ARG A 119 -22.18 -18.71 3.96
C ARG A 119 -20.99 -19.64 4.09
N PRO A 120 -20.06 -19.65 3.11
CA PRO A 120 -18.74 -20.20 3.34
C PRO A 120 -17.96 -19.30 4.28
N GLU A 121 -16.95 -19.87 4.93
CA GLU A 121 -16.09 -19.16 5.87
C GLU A 121 -14.61 -19.28 5.47
N LEU A 122 -13.84 -18.30 5.92
CA LEU A 122 -12.40 -18.30 5.84
C LEU A 122 -11.81 -18.49 7.23
N LYS A 123 -11.21 -19.64 7.46
CA LYS A 123 -10.48 -19.94 8.68
C LYS A 123 -9.03 -19.48 8.55
N ILE A 124 -8.61 -18.64 9.47
CA ILE A 124 -7.25 -18.11 9.58
C ILE A 124 -6.61 -18.68 10.84
N THR A 125 -5.41 -19.25 10.69
CA THR A 125 -4.54 -19.61 11.81
C THR A 125 -3.28 -18.75 11.73
N GLY A 126 -2.91 -18.08 12.83
CA GLY A 126 -1.96 -16.99 12.87
C GLY A 126 -2.61 -15.61 12.67
N ALA A 127 -1.76 -14.59 12.50
CA ALA A 127 -2.21 -13.19 12.36
C ALA A 127 -2.29 -12.77 10.89
N ALA A 128 -3.43 -12.22 10.49
CA ALA A 128 -3.66 -11.71 9.15
C ALA A 128 -4.56 -10.48 9.14
N ARG A 129 -4.51 -9.72 8.05
CA ARG A 129 -5.55 -8.77 7.67
C ARG A 129 -6.34 -9.35 6.51
N VAL A 130 -7.65 -9.43 6.67
CA VAL A 130 -8.58 -9.94 5.65
C VAL A 130 -9.43 -8.78 5.13
N VAL A 131 -9.36 -8.54 3.82
CA VAL A 131 -10.16 -7.52 3.13
C VAL A 131 -11.01 -8.17 2.07
N MET A 132 -12.32 -7.93 2.13
CA MET A 132 -13.30 -8.45 1.19
C MET A 132 -13.97 -7.29 0.45
N LEU A 133 -14.05 -7.41 -0.87
CA LEU A 133 -14.52 -6.37 -1.77
C LEU A 133 -15.69 -6.87 -2.64
N LEU A 134 -16.65 -5.99 -2.88
CA LEU A 134 -17.66 -6.14 -3.94
C LEU A 134 -17.03 -6.04 -5.34
N GLY A 135 -17.78 -6.42 -6.37
CA GLY A 135 -17.35 -6.32 -7.77
C GLY A 135 -16.98 -4.90 -8.23
N ASN A 136 -17.56 -3.88 -7.60
CA ASN A 136 -17.22 -2.47 -7.85
C ASN A 136 -15.99 -1.99 -7.06
N GLY A 137 -15.37 -2.85 -6.24
CA GLY A 137 -14.20 -2.54 -5.41
C GLY A 137 -14.50 -1.90 -4.05
N ALA A 138 -15.77 -1.75 -3.68
CA ALA A 138 -16.18 -1.28 -2.36
C ALA A 138 -15.86 -2.33 -1.28
N VAL A 139 -15.44 -1.87 -0.10
CA VAL A 139 -15.07 -2.73 1.03
C VAL A 139 -16.34 -3.20 1.75
N VAL A 140 -16.51 -4.51 1.90
CA VAL A 140 -17.58 -5.13 2.71
C VAL A 140 -17.09 -5.68 4.02
N ALA A 141 -15.82 -6.12 4.08
CA ALA A 141 -15.15 -6.48 5.32
C ALA A 141 -13.68 -6.04 5.25
N ASP A 142 -13.15 -5.56 6.37
CA ASP A 142 -11.74 -5.21 6.57
C ASP A 142 -11.41 -5.51 8.03
N GLU A 143 -10.86 -6.70 8.28
CA GLU A 143 -10.67 -7.23 9.62
C GLU A 143 -9.21 -7.59 9.87
N GLN A 144 -8.69 -7.16 11.01
CA GLN A 144 -7.47 -7.71 11.59
C GLN A 144 -7.88 -8.93 12.41
N VAL A 145 -7.31 -10.09 12.09
CA VAL A 145 -7.68 -11.37 12.70
C VAL A 145 -6.48 -12.12 13.23
N GLN A 146 -6.73 -12.86 14.31
CA GLN A 146 -5.80 -13.80 14.91
C GLN A 146 -6.57 -15.06 15.27
N ASP A 147 -6.18 -16.19 14.68
CA ASP A 147 -6.75 -17.52 14.96
C ASP A 147 -8.29 -17.54 14.94
N ARG A 148 -8.89 -17.07 13.84
CA ARG A 148 -10.33 -16.80 13.73
C ARG A 148 -10.93 -17.29 12.41
N GLN A 149 -12.20 -17.68 12.48
CA GLN A 149 -13.06 -17.91 11.31
C GLN A 149 -13.89 -16.67 11.00
N ILE A 150 -13.97 -16.32 9.72
CA ILE A 150 -14.72 -15.15 9.25
C ILE A 150 -15.66 -15.61 8.15
N ALA A 151 -16.95 -15.32 8.30
CA ALA A 151 -17.92 -15.55 7.23
C ALA A 151 -17.60 -14.68 6.01
N VAL A 152 -17.75 -15.23 4.81
CA VAL A 152 -17.61 -14.47 3.56
C VAL A 152 -18.94 -13.78 3.26
N PRO A 153 -19.04 -12.44 3.30
CA PRO A 153 -20.29 -11.73 3.04
C PRO A 153 -20.84 -11.98 1.64
N LYS A 154 -22.17 -11.85 1.48
CA LYS A 154 -22.85 -11.88 0.18
C LYS A 154 -22.19 -10.92 -0.81
N HIS A 155 -22.20 -11.31 -2.08
CA HIS A 155 -21.67 -10.52 -3.19
C HIS A 155 -20.17 -10.20 -3.13
N THR A 156 -19.41 -10.92 -2.32
CA THR A 156 -17.95 -10.75 -2.24
C THR A 156 -17.29 -11.23 -3.54
N ALA A 157 -16.71 -10.31 -4.30
CA ALA A 157 -16.05 -10.60 -5.57
C ALA A 157 -14.54 -10.81 -5.44
N THR A 158 -13.90 -10.17 -4.46
CA THR A 158 -12.47 -10.31 -4.20
C THR A 158 -12.21 -10.45 -2.71
N ILE A 159 -11.43 -11.46 -2.33
CA ILE A 159 -10.95 -11.67 -0.97
C ILE A 159 -9.44 -11.54 -0.99
N ALA A 160 -8.89 -10.69 -0.15
CA ALA A 160 -7.47 -10.48 0.00
C ALA A 160 -7.06 -10.79 1.45
N VAL A 161 -6.07 -11.67 1.61
CA VAL A 161 -5.51 -12.02 2.91
C VAL A 161 -4.05 -11.65 2.90
N GLN A 162 -3.66 -10.74 3.78
CA GLN A 162 -2.28 -10.39 4.02
C GLN A 162 -1.84 -10.99 5.34
N ALA A 163 -0.85 -11.89 5.30
CA ALA A 163 -0.25 -12.45 6.49
C ALA A 163 0.47 -11.33 7.24
N SER A 164 -0.08 -10.90 8.37
CA SER A 164 0.37 -9.70 9.06
C SER A 164 1.54 -9.98 9.99
N GLY A 165 1.87 -11.23 10.30
CA GLY A 165 2.98 -11.57 11.21
C GLY A 165 2.86 -10.93 12.60
N GLY A 166 1.71 -10.34 12.95
CA GLY A 166 1.52 -9.53 14.15
C GLY A 166 1.82 -8.04 13.93
N GLY A 167 2.49 -7.42 14.91
CA GLY A 167 2.84 -6.00 14.86
C GLY A 167 3.83 -5.67 13.74
N ASP A 168 3.83 -4.43 13.25
CA ASP A 168 4.73 -3.97 12.18
C ASP A 168 6.20 -3.79 12.62
N GLY A 169 6.56 -4.32 13.80
CA GLY A 169 7.90 -4.29 14.38
C GLY A 169 8.36 -2.91 14.85
N ARG A 170 7.49 -1.89 14.80
CA ARG A 170 7.79 -0.55 15.32
C ARG A 170 7.45 -0.46 16.81
N ALA A 171 8.17 0.41 17.50
CA ALA A 171 7.88 0.74 18.90
C ALA A 171 6.43 1.21 19.04
N THR A 172 5.83 0.95 20.21
CA THR A 172 4.41 1.20 20.58
C THR A 172 3.99 2.68 20.63
N GLY A 173 4.74 3.58 19.97
CA GLY A 173 4.45 5.01 19.89
C GLY A 173 3.35 5.35 18.88
N LEU A 174 3.23 6.64 18.59
CA LEU A 174 2.24 7.16 17.63
C LEU A 174 2.33 6.43 16.28
N ARG A 175 1.24 5.74 15.93
CA ARG A 175 1.12 4.99 14.68
C ARG A 175 0.40 5.83 13.64
N ILE A 176 1.12 6.18 12.57
CA ILE A 176 0.54 6.84 11.40
C ILE A 176 0.30 5.80 10.33
N VAL A 177 -0.96 5.56 9.99
CA VAL A 177 -1.40 4.63 8.94
C VAL A 177 -1.64 5.39 7.64
N GLY A 178 -1.88 4.65 6.55
CA GLY A 178 -2.11 5.21 5.23
C GLY A 178 -1.01 4.86 4.23
N TRP A 179 -0.76 5.79 3.32
CA TRP A 179 0.17 5.61 2.23
C TRP A 179 0.73 6.94 1.73
N HIS A 180 1.87 6.85 1.05
CA HIS A 180 2.44 7.92 0.24
C HIS A 180 3.04 7.33 -1.05
N ASP A 181 3.50 8.19 -1.94
CA ASP A 181 4.05 7.90 -3.26
C ASP A 181 5.15 6.82 -3.28
N GLN A 182 5.98 6.75 -2.24
CA GLN A 182 7.02 5.73 -2.04
C GLN A 182 6.57 4.54 -1.17
N SER A 183 5.33 4.52 -0.67
CA SER A 183 4.79 3.35 0.03
C SER A 183 4.65 2.18 -0.92
N ARG A 184 4.87 0.97 -0.41
CA ARG A 184 4.53 -0.27 -1.10
C ARG A 184 3.08 -0.64 -0.78
N LEU A 185 2.25 -0.67 -1.81
CA LEU A 185 0.83 -1.03 -1.74
C LEU A 185 0.61 -2.35 -2.48
N VAL A 186 -0.45 -3.07 -2.12
CA VAL A 186 -0.88 -4.25 -2.88
C VAL A 186 -2.10 -3.89 -3.71
N ARG A 187 -1.97 -3.86 -5.03
CA ARG A 187 -3.10 -3.72 -5.94
C ARG A 187 -3.96 -4.98 -5.85
N LEU A 188 -5.23 -4.82 -5.47
CA LEU A 188 -6.20 -5.91 -5.31
C LEU A 188 -7.03 -6.10 -6.58
N THR A 189 -7.46 -4.98 -7.17
CA THR A 189 -8.28 -4.95 -8.39
C THR A 189 -7.80 -3.84 -9.32
N GLY A 190 -8.47 -3.67 -10.46
CA GLY A 190 -8.26 -2.49 -11.31
C GLY A 190 -8.50 -1.18 -10.56
N ARG A 191 -9.29 -1.14 -9.48
CA ARG A 191 -9.67 0.11 -8.81
C ARG A 191 -9.36 0.15 -7.32
N SER A 192 -8.86 -0.93 -6.73
CA SER A 192 -8.63 -1.00 -5.28
C SER A 192 -7.21 -1.45 -4.96
N ALA A 193 -6.64 -0.90 -3.89
CA ALA A 193 -5.33 -1.29 -3.38
C ALA A 193 -5.31 -1.31 -1.85
N LEU A 194 -4.51 -2.19 -1.26
CA LEU A 194 -4.27 -2.30 0.16
C LEU A 194 -3.04 -1.48 0.54
N GLY A 195 -3.15 -0.72 1.64
CA GLY A 195 -2.08 0.01 2.31
C GLY A 195 -2.03 -0.29 3.80
N ALA A 196 -1.04 0.23 4.50
CA ALA A 196 -0.90 -0.01 5.93
C ALA A 196 -2.06 0.65 6.69
N GLY A 197 -2.92 -0.12 7.34
CA GLY A 197 -4.11 0.39 8.03
C GLY A 197 -5.15 1.06 7.13
N CYS A 198 -5.09 0.85 5.81
CA CYS A 198 -6.06 1.46 4.89
C CYS A 198 -6.32 0.65 3.62
N VAL A 199 -7.46 0.91 2.99
CA VAL A 199 -7.80 0.46 1.63
C VAL A 199 -8.03 1.69 0.75
N LEU A 200 -7.41 1.70 -0.43
CA LEU A 200 -7.57 2.73 -1.44
C LEU A 200 -8.62 2.29 -2.45
N SER A 201 -9.48 3.22 -2.85
CA SER A 201 -10.35 3.13 -4.02
C SER A 201 -10.01 4.25 -5.01
N LEU A 202 -9.95 3.90 -6.30
CA LEU A 202 -9.51 4.76 -7.38
C LEU A 202 -10.67 5.02 -8.34
N ASN A 203 -10.92 6.29 -8.60
CA ASN A 203 -11.88 6.73 -9.61
C ASN A 203 -11.12 7.20 -10.85
N GLY A 204 -11.52 6.73 -12.04
CA GLY A 204 -10.88 7.05 -13.32
C GLY A 204 -10.55 5.80 -14.13
N THR A 205 -9.93 6.00 -15.31
CA THR A 205 -9.47 4.92 -16.18
C THR A 205 -8.21 4.28 -15.60
N ALA A 206 -8.41 3.31 -14.71
CA ALA A 206 -7.34 2.41 -14.36
C ALA A 206 -6.91 1.64 -15.61
N GLY A 207 -5.68 1.84 -16.06
CA GLY A 207 -5.07 0.95 -17.05
C GLY A 207 -5.14 -0.52 -16.60
N ARG A 208 -4.83 -1.46 -17.49
CA ARG A 208 -4.73 -2.90 -17.16
C ARG A 208 -3.64 -3.14 -16.10
N ALA A 209 -3.96 -2.90 -14.84
CA ALA A 209 -3.05 -3.06 -13.73
C ALA A 209 -3.13 -4.49 -13.21
N SER A 210 -1.98 -5.15 -13.14
CA SER A 210 -1.87 -6.47 -12.53
C SER A 210 -2.03 -6.39 -11.01
N VAL A 211 -2.67 -7.41 -10.44
CA VAL A 211 -2.68 -7.63 -8.98
C VAL A 211 -1.25 -7.81 -8.48
N GLY A 212 -0.93 -7.28 -7.30
CA GLY A 212 0.37 -7.47 -6.65
C GLY A 212 0.99 -6.20 -6.08
N TRP A 213 2.27 -6.26 -5.72
CA TRP A 213 2.99 -5.16 -5.09
C TRP A 213 3.34 -4.04 -6.08
N HIS A 214 2.95 -2.80 -5.75
CA HIS A 214 3.26 -1.60 -6.53
C HIS A 214 3.69 -0.45 -5.62
N LEU A 215 4.40 0.53 -6.19
CA LEU A 215 4.63 1.80 -5.50
C LEU A 215 3.35 2.65 -5.53
N GLY A 216 3.10 3.40 -4.45
CA GLY A 216 1.93 4.28 -4.31
C GLY A 216 1.76 5.22 -5.51
N GLN A 217 2.86 5.83 -5.97
CA GLN A 217 2.87 6.71 -7.15
C GLN A 217 2.39 6.05 -8.44
N ASN A 218 2.57 4.73 -8.58
CA ASN A 218 2.11 3.99 -9.75
C ASN A 218 0.64 3.58 -9.60
N VAL A 219 0.21 3.30 -8.36
CA VAL A 219 -1.18 2.93 -8.06
C VAL A 219 -2.15 4.05 -8.37
N VAL A 220 -1.82 5.29 -7.97
CA VAL A 220 -2.72 6.44 -8.08
C VAL A 220 -2.52 7.27 -9.35
N ARG A 221 -1.58 6.88 -10.20
CA ARG A 221 -1.29 7.59 -11.45
C ARG A 221 -2.53 7.60 -12.36
N GLY A 222 -2.95 8.80 -12.76
CA GLY A 222 -4.08 8.98 -13.68
C GLY A 222 -5.45 8.76 -13.05
N ALA A 223 -5.54 8.59 -11.72
CA ALA A 223 -6.83 8.58 -11.04
C ALA A 223 -7.39 10.01 -11.00
N ALA A 224 -8.67 10.19 -11.33
CA ALA A 224 -9.37 11.46 -11.17
C ALA A 224 -9.68 11.77 -9.70
N ALA A 225 -9.82 10.74 -8.87
CA ALA A 225 -9.92 10.89 -7.42
C ALA A 225 -9.38 9.65 -6.72
N VAL A 226 -8.88 9.85 -5.51
CA VAL A 226 -8.43 8.77 -4.63
C VAL A 226 -9.22 8.84 -3.34
N SER A 227 -9.83 7.71 -2.95
CA SER A 227 -10.45 7.55 -1.65
C SER A 227 -9.60 6.61 -0.82
N THR A 228 -9.29 6.98 0.42
CA THR A 228 -8.59 6.15 1.39
C THR A 228 -9.51 5.89 2.57
N ARG A 229 -9.87 4.63 2.79
CA ARG A 229 -10.61 4.16 3.96
C ARG A 229 -9.63 3.62 4.98
N PHE A 230 -9.65 4.14 6.20
CA PHE A 230 -8.87 3.60 7.32
C PHE A 230 -9.61 2.43 7.98
N ASP A 231 -8.86 1.41 8.44
CA ASP A 231 -9.41 0.20 9.07
C ASP A 231 -9.86 0.41 10.52
N HIS A 232 -9.61 1.58 11.08
CA HIS A 232 -10.06 2.02 12.40
C HIS A 232 -10.44 3.51 12.36
N THR A 233 -11.02 4.00 13.45
CA THR A 233 -11.30 5.43 13.63
C THR A 233 -9.99 6.19 13.81
N VAL A 234 -9.89 7.36 13.16
CA VAL A 234 -8.75 8.27 13.27
C VAL A 234 -9.25 9.66 13.67
N THR A 235 -8.41 10.42 14.37
CA THR A 235 -8.73 11.78 14.86
C THR A 235 -8.02 12.86 14.06
N CYS A 236 -6.98 12.49 13.30
CA CYS A 236 -6.31 13.37 12.36
C CYS A 236 -6.09 12.64 11.02
N VAL A 237 -6.33 13.35 9.92
CA VAL A 237 -6.08 12.89 8.56
C VAL A 237 -5.15 13.84 7.83
N GLY A 238 -4.18 13.32 7.10
CA GLY A 238 -3.24 14.08 6.31
C GLY A 238 -3.42 13.83 4.83
N VAL A 239 -3.48 14.88 4.02
CA VAL A 239 -3.38 14.79 2.55
C VAL A 239 -2.01 15.27 2.11
N ILE A 240 -1.32 14.44 1.33
CA ILE A 240 0.04 14.71 0.87
C ILE A 240 -0.06 15.13 -0.60
N LEU A 241 0.50 16.30 -0.92
CA LEU A 241 0.53 16.87 -2.26
C LEU A 241 1.94 16.82 -2.82
N LYS A 242 2.04 16.51 -4.13
CA LYS A 242 3.29 16.57 -4.88
C LYS A 242 3.52 18.01 -5.34
N ALA A 243 4.68 18.57 -4.99
CA ALA A 243 5.22 19.83 -5.51
C ALA A 243 4.18 20.91 -5.82
N GLY A 244 3.79 21.63 -4.79
CA GLY A 244 2.99 22.85 -4.88
C GLY A 244 3.00 23.53 -3.52
N GLU A 245 3.01 24.86 -3.50
CA GLU A 245 2.80 25.67 -2.30
C GLU A 245 1.35 25.54 -1.82
N GLY A 246 0.91 24.32 -1.51
CA GLY A 246 -0.33 24.11 -0.78
C GLY A 246 -0.14 24.71 0.60
N ARG A 247 -0.64 25.93 0.80
CA ARG A 247 -0.54 26.72 2.03
C ARG A 247 -1.90 26.84 2.74
N SER A 248 -2.99 26.38 2.12
CA SER A 248 -4.36 26.61 2.57
C SER A 248 -5.29 25.39 2.38
N ALA A 249 -6.34 25.31 3.21
CA ALA A 249 -7.44 24.36 3.03
C ALA A 249 -8.11 24.45 1.65
N SER A 250 -8.14 25.65 1.06
CA SER A 250 -8.66 25.88 -0.30
C SER A 250 -7.88 25.13 -1.38
N ASP A 251 -6.67 24.66 -1.07
CA ASP A 251 -5.79 24.01 -2.03
C ASP A 251 -6.17 22.54 -2.23
N VAL A 252 -6.96 21.96 -1.32
CA VAL A 252 -7.50 20.60 -1.43
C VAL A 252 -8.89 20.53 -0.81
N GLU A 253 -9.89 20.29 -1.65
CA GLU A 253 -11.21 19.89 -1.17
C GLU A 253 -11.18 18.39 -0.84
N ILE A 254 -11.47 18.07 0.42
CA ILE A 254 -11.62 16.69 0.89
C ILE A 254 -13.07 16.40 1.23
N GLU A 255 -13.55 15.24 0.79
CA GLU A 255 -14.81 14.68 1.22
C GLU A 255 -14.53 13.68 2.37
N LEU A 256 -15.20 13.86 3.51
CA LEU A 256 -15.12 12.97 4.66
C LEU A 256 -16.40 12.13 4.75
N HIS A 257 -16.25 10.82 4.83
CA HIS A 257 -17.34 9.89 5.13
C HIS A 257 -17.07 9.18 6.45
N GLY A 258 -18.09 9.15 7.32
CA GLY A 258 -17.97 8.63 8.69
C GLY A 258 -17.23 9.58 9.65
N ALA A 259 -16.94 10.81 9.23
CA ALA A 259 -16.31 11.83 10.06
C ALA A 259 -16.73 13.23 9.63
N ARG A 260 -16.46 14.22 10.49
CA ARG A 260 -16.56 15.65 10.21
C ARG A 260 -15.30 16.37 10.69
N HIS A 261 -14.99 17.53 10.12
CA HIS A 261 -13.92 18.38 10.65
C HIS A 261 -14.17 18.75 12.11
N LEU A 262 -13.09 18.81 12.90
CA LEU A 262 -13.16 19.18 14.31
C LEU A 262 -13.58 20.66 14.50
N ARG A 263 -13.13 21.55 13.62
CA ARG A 263 -13.37 23.01 13.72
C ARG A 263 -13.84 23.58 12.38
N GLN A 264 -14.58 24.70 12.46
CA GLN A 264 -14.91 25.56 11.33
C GLN A 264 -14.53 27.01 11.66
N PRO A 265 -13.94 27.80 10.73
CA PRO A 265 -13.53 27.40 9.38
C PRO A 265 -12.41 26.35 9.42
N VAL A 266 -12.33 25.52 8.37
CA VAL A 266 -11.32 24.45 8.28
C VAL A 266 -9.96 25.08 8.02
N GLN A 267 -9.02 24.89 8.94
CA GLN A 267 -7.63 25.34 8.81
C GLN A 267 -6.68 24.16 9.11
N PRO A 268 -6.04 23.56 8.09
CA PRO A 268 -5.11 22.47 8.30
C PRO A 268 -3.78 22.97 8.86
N VAL A 269 -3.10 22.11 9.64
CA VAL A 269 -1.67 22.29 9.92
C VAL A 269 -0.90 21.88 8.67
N VAL A 270 0.01 22.74 8.21
CA VAL A 270 0.79 22.49 6.99
C VAL A 270 2.22 22.09 7.34
N VAL A 271 2.63 20.90 6.90
CA VAL A 271 4.01 20.41 7.04
C VAL A 271 4.68 20.36 5.68
N GLN A 272 5.76 21.11 5.53
CA GLN A 272 6.59 21.12 4.33
C GLN A 272 7.67 20.05 4.45
N ALA A 273 7.49 18.93 3.75
CA ALA A 273 8.38 17.77 3.76
C ALA A 273 9.17 17.66 2.44
N GLY A 274 10.21 18.48 2.30
CA GLY A 274 10.99 18.58 1.07
C GLY A 274 10.15 19.15 -0.08
N ALA A 275 9.95 18.35 -1.15
CA ALA A 275 9.11 18.74 -2.30
C ALA A 275 7.62 18.36 -2.13
N ARG A 276 7.19 17.99 -0.91
CA ARG A 276 5.82 17.59 -0.60
C ARG A 276 5.23 18.51 0.45
N SER A 277 3.96 18.85 0.29
CA SER A 277 3.16 19.55 1.30
C SER A 277 2.22 18.53 1.94
N VAL A 278 2.18 18.47 3.27
CA VAL A 278 1.24 17.62 4.02
C VAL A 278 0.23 18.54 4.73
N LEU A 279 -1.03 18.44 4.36
CA LEU A 279 -2.13 19.17 4.98
C LEU A 279 -2.79 18.25 6.01
N LEU A 280 -2.69 18.57 7.30
CA LEU A 280 -3.22 17.79 8.41
C LEU A 280 -4.52 18.42 8.92
N PHE A 281 -5.59 17.63 8.92
CA PHE A 281 -6.93 18.03 9.33
C PHE A 281 -7.34 17.23 10.57
N GLU A 282 -7.69 17.93 11.65
CA GLU A 282 -8.32 17.29 12.81
C GLU A 282 -9.80 17.00 12.50
N ILE A 283 -10.25 15.80 12.85
CA ILE A 283 -11.59 15.30 12.55
C ILE A 283 -12.19 14.59 13.77
N ASN A 284 -13.51 14.59 13.82
CA ASN A 284 -14.29 13.77 14.75
C ASN A 284 -14.96 12.64 13.96
N SER A 285 -14.68 11.40 14.35
CA SER A 285 -15.41 10.24 13.84
C SER A 285 -16.88 10.30 14.29
N LEU A 286 -17.80 9.94 13.40
CA LEU A 286 -19.23 9.90 13.68
C LEU A 286 -19.60 8.54 14.29
N ALA A 287 -20.56 8.53 15.22
CA ALA A 287 -21.07 7.30 15.80
C ALA A 287 -21.70 6.39 14.73
N GLY A 288 -21.56 5.07 14.89
CA GLY A 288 -22.12 4.07 13.97
C GLY A 288 -21.25 3.73 12.75
N TYR A 289 -20.11 4.41 12.57
CA TYR A 289 -19.16 4.09 11.51
C TYR A 289 -17.96 3.31 12.05
N SER A 290 -17.61 2.21 11.38
CA SER A 290 -16.45 1.37 11.73
C SER A 290 -15.10 1.93 11.29
N GLY A 291 -15.09 3.00 10.48
CA GLY A 291 -13.87 3.65 10.00
C GLY A 291 -14.17 4.91 9.20
N VAL A 292 -13.12 5.71 8.98
CA VAL A 292 -13.20 6.98 8.24
C VAL A 292 -12.74 6.77 6.80
N SER A 293 -13.48 7.32 5.84
CA SER A 293 -13.03 7.39 4.44
C SER A 293 -12.82 8.84 4.04
N VAL A 294 -11.62 9.12 3.52
CA VAL A 294 -11.23 10.44 3.01
C VAL A 294 -11.11 10.33 1.50
N ARG A 295 -11.80 11.19 0.78
CA ARG A 295 -11.69 11.27 -0.68
C ARG A 295 -11.13 12.64 -1.06
N ALA A 296 -10.13 12.63 -1.94
CA ALA A 296 -9.57 13.83 -2.52
C ALA A 296 -9.61 13.73 -4.04
N LEU A 297 -10.02 14.83 -4.69
CA LEU A 297 -10.02 14.96 -6.13
C LEU A 297 -8.60 15.26 -6.62
N GLN A 298 -8.21 14.65 -7.74
CA GLN A 298 -6.98 15.00 -8.47
C GLN A 298 -7.30 15.98 -9.59
N GLY A 299 -6.46 16.99 -9.80
CA GLY A 299 -6.59 17.91 -10.94
C GLY A 299 -5.79 19.21 -10.78
N GLY A 300 -5.33 19.77 -11.90
CA GLY A 300 -4.54 21.00 -11.90
C GLY A 300 -3.22 20.85 -11.12
N ALA A 301 -2.92 21.78 -10.22
CA ALA A 301 -1.74 21.74 -9.35
C ALA A 301 -1.86 20.74 -8.18
N ARG A 302 -2.96 19.98 -8.09
CA ARG A 302 -3.32 19.14 -6.93
C ARG A 302 -3.03 17.66 -7.21
N GLU A 303 -1.76 17.32 -7.40
CA GLU A 303 -1.37 15.91 -7.55
C GLU A 303 -1.24 15.26 -6.16
N ILE A 304 -2.17 14.35 -5.84
CA ILE A 304 -2.17 13.63 -4.57
C ILE A 304 -1.01 12.63 -4.55
N ALA A 305 -0.06 12.87 -3.65
CA ALA A 305 1.08 12.00 -3.38
C ALA A 305 0.86 11.06 -2.20
N GLY A 306 -0.26 11.13 -1.48
CA GLY A 306 -0.55 10.24 -0.37
C GLY A 306 -1.72 10.69 0.52
N MET A 307 -2.16 9.77 1.37
CA MET A 307 -3.12 10.03 2.44
C MET A 307 -2.73 9.23 3.67
N ILE A 308 -2.71 9.91 4.82
CA ILE A 308 -2.27 9.35 6.09
C ILE A 308 -3.30 9.64 7.18
N GLY A 309 -3.30 8.85 8.24
CA GLY A 309 -4.22 9.02 9.36
C GLY A 309 -3.62 8.53 10.67
N ALA A 310 -4.05 9.10 11.78
CA ALA A 310 -3.62 8.69 13.11
C ALA A 310 -4.67 9.03 14.18
N VAL A 311 -4.57 8.33 15.31
CA VAL A 311 -5.23 8.72 16.57
C VAL A 311 -4.28 9.64 17.33
N ALA A 312 -4.20 10.90 16.89
CA ALA A 312 -3.42 11.98 17.49
C ALA A 312 -3.95 13.35 17.06
N SER A 313 -3.43 14.42 17.66
CA SER A 313 -3.60 15.79 17.17
C SER A 313 -2.79 16.03 15.89
N ALA A 314 -3.17 17.07 15.14
CA ALA A 314 -2.40 17.48 13.96
C ALA A 314 -0.97 17.93 14.34
N GLU A 315 -0.80 18.54 15.51
CA GLU A 315 0.50 18.98 16.03
C GLU A 315 1.43 17.80 16.32
N ALA A 316 1.00 16.80 17.09
CA ALA A 316 1.82 15.63 17.39
C ALA A 316 2.20 14.84 16.12
N MET A 317 1.29 14.79 15.15
CA MET A 317 1.54 14.18 13.85
C MET A 317 2.56 15.00 13.04
N ALA A 318 2.48 16.33 13.08
CA ALA A 318 3.42 17.24 12.43
C ALA A 318 4.83 17.13 13.03
N GLU A 319 4.94 17.14 14.35
CA GLU A 319 6.21 16.98 15.07
C GLU A 319 6.90 15.67 14.69
N LEU A 320 6.17 14.55 14.69
CA LEU A 320 6.74 13.26 14.34
C LEU A 320 7.17 13.18 12.87
N ILE A 321 6.40 13.79 11.95
CA ILE A 321 6.79 13.90 10.53
C ILE A 321 8.04 14.79 10.39
N ALA A 322 8.16 15.85 11.18
CA ALA A 322 9.30 16.75 11.15
C ALA A 322 10.56 16.12 11.72
N GLU A 323 10.45 15.37 12.81
CA GLU A 323 11.57 14.73 13.46
C GLU A 323 12.12 13.54 12.64
N LYS A 324 11.23 12.68 12.12
CA LYS A 324 11.63 11.41 11.48
C LYS A 324 11.58 11.45 9.95
N GLY A 325 10.87 12.41 9.38
CA GLY A 325 10.55 12.47 7.95
C GLY A 325 9.39 11.55 7.56
N LEU A 326 8.56 12.03 6.64
CA LEU A 326 7.35 11.33 6.18
C LEU A 326 7.54 9.82 5.86
N PRO A 327 8.55 9.38 5.08
CA PRO A 327 8.70 7.96 4.72
C PRO A 327 9.09 7.05 5.90
N ALA A 328 9.73 7.59 6.93
CA ALA A 328 10.07 6.83 8.13
C ALA A 328 8.83 6.66 9.03
N THR A 329 7.96 7.67 9.04
CA THR A 329 6.82 7.79 9.93
C THR A 329 5.62 6.94 9.48
N VAL A 330 5.26 6.93 8.20
CA VAL A 330 4.09 6.17 7.70
C VAL A 330 4.29 4.65 7.86
N SER A 331 3.28 3.97 8.38
CA SER A 331 3.25 2.52 8.62
C SER A 331 3.45 1.74 7.34
N ARG A 332 3.97 0.52 7.46
CA ARG A 332 4.29 -0.34 6.31
C ARG A 332 3.33 -1.51 6.28
N LEU A 333 2.84 -1.86 5.09
CA LEU A 333 2.00 -3.03 4.85
C LEU A 333 2.81 -4.35 4.91
N ARG A 334 3.99 -4.34 5.55
CA ARG A 334 4.88 -5.50 5.62
C ARG A 334 5.23 -5.75 7.06
N ALA A 335 4.98 -6.96 7.49
CA ALA A 335 5.61 -7.47 8.68
C ALA A 335 6.98 -8.04 8.32
N VAL A 336 7.97 -7.57 9.07
CA VAL A 336 9.39 -7.93 8.88
C VAL A 336 9.77 -9.15 9.74
N GLY A 337 8.86 -9.58 10.62
CA GLY A 337 8.98 -10.77 11.47
C GLY A 337 7.59 -11.29 11.87
N GLY A 338 7.55 -12.34 12.70
CA GLY A 338 6.30 -12.96 13.16
C GLY A 338 6.13 -14.42 12.75
N SER A 339 5.07 -15.04 13.27
CA SER A 339 4.65 -16.39 12.87
C SER A 339 4.03 -16.40 11.47
N ASN A 340 4.13 -17.53 10.80
CA ASN A 340 3.43 -17.76 9.54
C ASN A 340 1.90 -17.78 9.77
N CYS A 341 1.15 -17.50 8.71
CA CYS A 341 -0.30 -17.57 8.67
C CYS A 341 -0.73 -18.74 7.78
N GLU A 342 -1.75 -19.48 8.20
CA GLU A 342 -2.42 -20.48 7.37
C GLU A 342 -3.84 -20.04 7.03
N ILE A 343 -4.28 -20.39 5.83
CA ILE A 343 -5.62 -20.07 5.31
C ILE A 343 -6.32 -21.36 4.89
N GLU A 344 -7.53 -21.56 5.41
CA GLU A 344 -8.40 -22.68 5.09
C GLU A 344 -9.79 -22.15 4.68
N TRP A 345 -10.24 -22.55 3.49
CA TRP A 345 -11.60 -22.34 3.02
C TRP A 345 -12.51 -23.40 3.61
N VAL A 346 -13.56 -22.97 4.32
CA VAL A 346 -14.59 -23.84 4.89
C VAL A 346 -15.84 -23.67 4.04
N PRO A 347 -16.25 -24.69 3.27
CA PRO A 347 -17.49 -24.63 2.50
C PRO A 347 -18.70 -24.34 3.39
N ALA A 348 -19.72 -23.70 2.81
CA ALA A 348 -21.05 -23.66 3.40
C ALA A 348 -21.50 -25.11 3.70
N GLN A 349 -21.91 -25.38 4.93
CA GLN A 349 -22.53 -26.66 5.28
C GLN A 349 -24.02 -26.53 5.02
N ASP A 350 -24.55 -27.38 4.14
CA ASP A 350 -25.99 -27.58 4.05
C ASP A 350 -26.38 -28.48 5.23
N ASP A 351 -27.28 -28.00 6.09
CA ASP A 351 -27.97 -28.83 7.09
C ASP A 351 -28.91 -29.84 6.41
#